data_AF-A0A959RLZ1-F1
#
_entry.id   AF-A0A959RLZ1-F1
#
_cell.length_a   1.000
_cell.length_b   1.000
_cell.length_c   1.000
_cell.angle_alpha   90.00
_cell.angle_beta   90.00
_cell.angle_gamma   90.00
#
_symmetry.space_group_name_H-M   'P 1'
#
loop_
_entity.id
_entity.type
_entity.pdbx_description
1 polymer ?
#
loop_
_entity_poly.entity_id
_entity_poly.type
_entity_poly.pdbx_seq_one_letter_code
_entity_poly.pdbx_strand_id
1 'polypeptide(L)'
;MQPNFTLKKFAFSGLQILAVLLLIGLTTQTTLAQNKNNNQFGKRVIKNQHEAELVQKKKALVNGQAQQRVYAPSLGPAPASAMPHQTSANLIQSANPLSRAFPYTTDGFGDFQLNSQFLSNTVLTPLGATVTYGFQGATAWNTQNDKLYSIDQASPFGLYTLDTLTGARTFVVNCTGVPHANFTGLTWDPFTNTMYGVSSDISTSQIFTVNITTGVCTPIGSPTSVIPGAIMVNSAPGGSLFSVDIVNDNLVKWNKTTGAATIVGPLGMDANFGQDGHFDFSDGQYYWGRVAAGVNELRVIDTTNGSSSLVDVYPGDQVTGIGIMSAPLIPCSGTPDPGNTVSSEAT
;
A
#
# COMPACT_ATOMS: atom_id res chain seq x y z
N MET A 1 19.08 -68.90 74.21
CA MET A 1 19.69 -69.89 73.31
C MET A 1 19.88 -69.23 71.95
N GLN A 2 21.12 -68.91 71.56
CA GLN A 2 21.40 -68.43 70.20
C GLN A 2 21.56 -69.62 69.25
N PRO A 3 20.95 -69.63 68.05
CA PRO A 3 21.26 -70.64 67.05
C PRO A 3 22.42 -70.18 66.16
N ASN A 4 23.48 -70.99 66.17
CA ASN A 4 24.56 -71.02 65.19
C ASN A 4 23.99 -71.25 63.77
N PHE A 5 24.35 -70.40 62.81
CA PHE A 5 24.22 -70.70 61.38
C PHE A 5 25.59 -70.87 60.74
N THR A 6 25.91 -72.13 60.45
CA THR A 6 27.09 -72.58 59.72
C THR A 6 27.00 -72.15 58.25
N LEU A 7 27.98 -71.38 57.74
CA LEU A 7 28.10 -71.08 56.31
C LEU A 7 28.43 -72.37 55.55
N LYS A 8 27.47 -72.93 54.80
CA LYS A 8 27.76 -73.94 53.78
C LYS A 8 28.35 -73.23 52.55
N LYS A 9 29.66 -73.42 52.31
CA LYS A 9 30.31 -73.09 51.03
C LYS A 9 29.66 -73.95 49.93
N PHE A 10 28.88 -73.32 49.05
CA PHE A 10 28.45 -73.94 47.81
C PHE A 10 29.60 -73.84 46.80
N ALA A 11 30.25 -74.97 46.53
CA ALA A 11 31.15 -75.11 45.40
C ALA A 11 30.30 -75.26 44.13
N PHE A 12 30.19 -74.18 43.35
CA PHE A 12 29.61 -74.27 42.00
C PHE A 12 30.62 -74.93 41.07
N SER A 13 30.22 -75.99 40.38
CA SER A 13 31.02 -76.61 39.33
C SER A 13 31.18 -75.63 38.16
N GLY A 14 32.33 -75.67 37.47
CA GLY A 14 32.64 -74.74 36.36
C GLY A 14 31.57 -74.68 35.26
N LEU A 15 30.76 -75.73 35.12
CA LEU A 15 29.65 -75.81 34.17
C LEU A 15 28.43 -74.96 34.60
N GLN A 16 28.16 -74.82 35.90
CA GLN A 16 27.06 -73.97 36.40
C GLN A 16 27.42 -72.49 36.39
N ILE A 17 28.70 -72.14 36.59
CA ILE A 17 29.19 -70.76 36.49
C ILE A 17 29.11 -70.27 35.03
N LEU A 18 29.46 -71.14 34.07
CA LEU A 18 29.37 -70.82 32.63
C LEU A 18 27.92 -70.62 32.17
N ALA A 19 26.98 -71.44 32.66
CA ALA A 19 25.56 -71.30 32.35
C ALA A 19 24.95 -70.00 32.88
N VAL A 20 25.32 -69.58 34.10
CA VAL A 20 24.86 -68.32 34.71
C VAL A 20 25.44 -67.11 33.97
N LEU A 21 26.73 -67.14 33.60
CA LEU A 21 27.36 -66.09 32.79
C LEU A 21 26.75 -65.97 31.38
N LEU A 22 26.40 -67.09 30.73
CA LEU A 22 25.72 -67.08 29.43
C LEU A 22 24.30 -66.50 29.53
N LEU A 23 23.56 -66.83 30.60
CA LEU A 23 22.21 -66.33 30.82
C LEU A 23 22.20 -64.82 31.12
N ILE A 24 23.17 -64.33 31.89
CA ILE A 24 23.37 -62.89 32.16
C ILE A 24 23.81 -62.16 30.87
N GLY A 25 24.67 -62.77 30.05
CA GLY A 25 25.10 -62.23 28.76
C GLY A 25 23.95 -62.13 27.73
N LEU A 26 23.10 -63.15 27.64
CA LEU A 26 21.92 -63.13 26.76
C LEU A 26 20.90 -62.08 27.22
N THR A 27 20.60 -62.04 28.53
CA THR A 27 19.64 -61.07 29.08
C THR A 27 20.10 -59.64 28.87
N THR A 28 21.37 -59.33 29.14
CA THR A 28 21.94 -57.99 28.90
C THR A 28 21.94 -57.58 27.43
N GLN A 29 22.25 -58.49 26.49
CA GLN A 29 22.13 -58.21 25.05
C GLN A 29 20.68 -57.95 24.63
N THR A 30 19.72 -58.72 25.12
CA THR A 30 18.30 -58.48 24.83
C THR A 30 17.80 -57.15 25.37
N THR A 31 18.22 -56.75 26.58
CA THR A 31 17.85 -55.46 27.17
C THR A 31 18.48 -54.29 26.40
N LEU A 32 19.74 -54.42 25.96
CA LEU A 32 20.40 -53.39 25.14
C LEU A 32 19.77 -53.27 23.74
N ALA A 33 19.37 -54.39 23.13
CA ALA A 33 18.66 -54.39 21.85
C ALA A 33 17.26 -53.75 21.96
N GLN A 34 16.51 -54.07 23.03
CA GLN A 34 15.23 -53.44 23.31
C GLN A 34 15.37 -51.93 23.60
N ASN A 35 16.37 -51.51 24.38
CA ASN A 35 16.62 -50.09 24.63
C ASN A 35 17.06 -49.32 23.37
N LYS A 36 17.86 -49.93 22.49
CA LYS A 36 18.20 -49.34 21.18
C LYS A 36 16.98 -49.21 20.29
N ASN A 37 16.12 -50.22 20.23
CA ASN A 37 14.88 -50.17 19.45
C ASN A 37 13.90 -49.13 20.02
N ASN A 38 13.73 -49.05 21.34
CA ASN A 38 12.89 -48.05 21.98
C ASN A 38 13.42 -46.62 21.75
N ASN A 39 14.74 -46.40 21.78
CA ASN A 39 15.35 -45.12 21.44
C ASN A 39 15.21 -44.77 19.95
N GLN A 40 15.30 -45.76 19.04
CA GLN A 40 15.08 -45.57 17.60
C GLN A 40 13.61 -45.24 17.30
N PHE A 41 12.67 -45.94 17.95
CA PHE A 41 11.24 -45.65 17.86
C PHE A 41 10.92 -44.28 18.45
N GLY A 42 11.44 -43.94 19.63
CA GLY A 42 11.28 -42.61 20.23
C GLY A 42 11.83 -41.50 19.33
N LYS A 43 13.01 -41.68 18.73
CA LYS A 43 13.58 -40.72 17.77
C LYS A 43 12.77 -40.60 16.48
N ARG A 44 12.22 -41.71 15.96
CA ARG A 44 11.32 -41.70 14.79
C ARG A 44 9.99 -41.02 15.10
N VAL A 45 9.41 -41.27 16.28
CA VAL A 45 8.16 -40.62 16.72
C VAL A 45 8.36 -39.12 16.89
N ILE A 46 9.44 -38.69 17.54
CA ILE A 46 9.76 -37.26 17.71
C ILE A 46 10.02 -36.59 16.36
N LYS A 47 10.77 -37.25 15.45
CA LYS A 47 11.01 -36.71 14.10
C LYS A 47 9.71 -36.57 13.30
N ASN A 48 8.85 -37.58 13.34
CA ASN A 48 7.57 -37.55 12.63
C ASN A 48 6.60 -36.53 13.25
N GLN A 49 6.62 -36.34 14.57
CA GLN A 49 5.84 -35.29 15.24
C GLN A 49 6.37 -33.90 14.90
N HIS A 50 7.69 -33.70 14.87
CA HIS A 50 8.30 -32.43 14.50
C HIS A 50 8.09 -32.10 13.02
N GLU A 51 8.16 -33.09 12.12
CA GLU A 51 7.81 -32.94 10.70
C GLU A 51 6.32 -32.67 10.52
N ALA A 52 5.43 -33.35 11.26
CA ALA A 52 4.00 -33.05 11.25
C ALA A 52 3.70 -31.65 11.79
N GLU A 53 4.40 -31.20 12.83
CA GLU A 53 4.28 -29.87 13.40
C GLU A 53 4.85 -28.81 12.45
N LEU A 54 5.95 -29.09 11.73
CA LEU A 54 6.49 -28.23 10.67
C LEU A 54 5.58 -28.18 9.45
N VAL A 55 4.93 -29.28 9.08
CA VAL A 55 3.92 -29.31 8.02
C VAL A 55 2.65 -28.59 8.46
N GLN A 56 2.25 -28.69 9.73
CA GLN A 56 1.12 -27.96 10.29
C GLN A 56 1.43 -26.47 10.44
N LYS A 57 2.66 -26.10 10.83
CA LYS A 57 3.17 -24.72 10.83
C LYS A 57 3.30 -24.18 9.41
N LYS A 58 3.77 -24.97 8.43
CA LYS A 58 3.78 -24.58 7.01
C LYS A 58 2.37 -24.44 6.45
N LYS A 59 1.44 -25.34 6.77
CA LYS A 59 0.02 -25.20 6.44
C LYS A 59 -0.61 -24.00 7.15
N ALA A 60 -0.19 -23.68 8.37
CA ALA A 60 -0.61 -22.50 9.10
C ALA A 60 0.08 -21.22 8.62
N LEU A 61 1.26 -21.29 7.97
CA LEU A 61 1.89 -20.16 7.27
C LEU A 61 1.25 -19.94 5.90
N VAL A 62 0.87 -21.01 5.19
CA VAL A 62 0.12 -20.95 3.93
C VAL A 62 -1.33 -20.51 4.19
N ASN A 63 -1.93 -20.89 5.31
CA ASN A 63 -3.24 -20.40 5.77
C ASN A 63 -3.15 -19.13 6.64
N GLY A 64 -1.94 -18.68 6.97
CA GLY A 64 -1.62 -17.55 7.86
C GLY A 64 -0.87 -16.43 7.17
N GLN A 65 -0.64 -16.52 5.85
CA GLN A 65 -1.12 -15.43 5.02
C GLN A 65 -2.58 -15.27 5.42
N ALA A 66 -2.88 -14.26 6.24
CA ALA A 66 -4.25 -13.94 6.63
C ALA A 66 -5.11 -14.18 5.40
N GLN A 67 -6.23 -14.92 5.51
CA GLN A 67 -7.22 -14.88 4.45
C GLN A 67 -7.54 -13.41 4.26
N GLN A 68 -6.90 -12.80 3.27
CA GLN A 68 -7.05 -11.40 2.96
C GLN A 68 -8.50 -11.35 2.55
N ARG A 69 -9.35 -10.78 3.41
CA ARG A 69 -10.76 -10.63 3.07
C ARG A 69 -10.75 -9.89 1.74
N VAL A 70 -11.13 -10.58 0.68
CA VAL A 70 -11.22 -9.98 -0.65
C VAL A 70 -12.46 -9.11 -0.60
N TYR A 71 -12.26 -7.80 -0.55
CA TYR A 71 -13.35 -6.83 -0.61
C TYR A 71 -13.62 -6.52 -2.08
N ALA A 72 -14.89 -6.30 -2.42
CA ALA A 72 -15.22 -5.75 -3.72
C ALA A 72 -14.56 -4.37 -3.89
N PRO A 73 -14.23 -3.95 -5.12
CA PRO A 73 -13.77 -2.61 -5.39
C PRO A 73 -14.71 -1.56 -4.81
N SER A 74 -14.16 -0.57 -4.13
CA SER A 74 -14.90 0.50 -3.47
C SER A 74 -14.18 1.82 -3.64
N LEU A 75 -14.93 2.89 -3.90
CA LEU A 75 -14.40 4.26 -3.93
C LEU A 75 -14.31 4.88 -2.52
N GLY A 76 -14.96 4.25 -1.54
CA GLY A 76 -15.13 4.76 -0.18
C GLY A 76 -14.04 4.31 0.81
N PRO A 77 -14.29 4.49 2.11
CA PRO A 77 -13.32 4.15 3.14
C PRO A 77 -13.02 2.66 3.18
N ALA A 78 -11.78 2.33 3.52
CA ALA A 78 -11.39 0.98 3.87
C ALA A 78 -12.04 0.59 5.20
N PRO A 79 -12.56 -0.64 5.36
CA PRO A 79 -13.11 -1.09 6.63
C PRO A 79 -12.05 -1.01 7.73
N ALA A 80 -12.35 -0.39 8.87
CA ALA A 80 -11.37 -0.20 9.94
C ALA A 80 -10.73 -1.52 10.45
N SER A 81 -11.46 -2.64 10.42
CA SER A 81 -10.89 -3.96 10.76
C SER A 81 -9.79 -4.43 9.79
N ALA A 82 -9.67 -3.78 8.62
CA ALA A 82 -8.66 -4.02 7.61
C ALA A 82 -7.53 -2.98 7.66
N MET A 83 -7.52 -2.06 8.63
CA MET A 83 -6.52 -1.01 8.74
C MET A 83 -5.51 -1.39 9.83
N PRO A 84 -4.27 -1.78 9.47
CA PRO A 84 -3.31 -2.27 10.45
C PRO A 84 -2.76 -1.10 11.27
N HIS A 85 -3.22 -0.92 12.51
CA HIS A 85 -2.62 0.04 13.44
C HIS A 85 -1.23 -0.44 13.88
N GLN A 86 -0.20 -0.22 13.06
CA GLN A 86 1.19 -0.55 13.38
C GLN A 86 1.97 0.73 13.64
N THR A 87 2.59 0.81 14.81
CA THR A 87 3.67 1.76 15.06
C THR A 87 4.98 1.12 14.64
N SER A 88 5.57 1.61 13.55
CA SER A 88 6.94 1.24 13.17
C SER A 88 7.84 2.47 13.27
N ALA A 89 9.02 2.29 13.87
CA ALA A 89 10.02 3.33 14.06
C ALA A 89 11.36 2.95 13.39
N ASN A 90 11.91 3.91 12.61
CA ASN A 90 13.29 4.11 12.13
C ASN A 90 13.87 3.14 11.07
N LEU A 91 14.69 3.57 10.08
CA LEU A 91 15.97 4.33 10.14
C LEU A 91 16.20 5.33 8.98
N ILE A 92 16.98 6.39 9.27
CA ILE A 92 17.32 7.60 8.48
C ILE A 92 18.28 7.33 7.30
N GLN A 93 18.14 8.05 6.17
CA GLN A 93 19.32 8.48 5.38
C GLN A 93 19.21 9.92 4.80
N SER A 94 20.18 10.72 5.24
CA SER A 94 20.76 12.00 4.79
C SER A 94 20.02 12.97 3.85
N ALA A 95 19.80 14.17 4.40
CA ALA A 95 19.99 15.49 3.80
C ALA A 95 19.14 15.86 2.56
N ASN A 96 17.88 16.22 2.78
CA ASN A 96 17.27 17.42 2.16
C ASN A 96 15.99 17.81 2.94
N PRO A 97 15.81 19.01 3.49
CA PRO A 97 14.61 19.36 4.26
C PRO A 97 13.43 19.63 3.30
N LEU A 98 12.68 18.59 2.93
CA LEU A 98 11.52 18.70 2.03
C LEU A 98 10.27 17.98 2.61
N SER A 99 9.73 18.49 3.72
CA SER A 99 8.35 18.17 4.13
C SER A 99 7.34 18.83 3.18
N ARG A 100 7.34 18.40 1.92
CA ARG A 100 6.54 18.99 0.82
C ARG A 100 5.30 18.18 0.48
N ALA A 101 5.15 17.00 1.06
CA ALA A 101 3.97 16.17 0.87
C ALA A 101 2.99 16.38 2.03
N PHE A 102 1.73 16.53 1.66
CA PHE A 102 0.60 16.77 2.55
C PHE A 102 -0.41 15.64 2.39
N PRO A 103 -0.15 14.47 2.99
CA PRO A 103 -1.10 13.38 2.98
C PRO A 103 -2.29 13.76 3.87
N TYR A 104 -3.49 13.48 3.37
CA TYR A 104 -4.71 13.57 4.14
C TYR A 104 -5.13 12.17 4.53
N THR A 105 -5.15 11.88 5.82
CA THR A 105 -5.42 10.53 6.34
C THR A 105 -6.78 10.46 7.03
N THR A 106 -7.39 9.27 7.02
CA THR A 106 -8.63 8.99 7.75
C THR A 106 -8.55 7.65 8.46
N ASP A 107 -9.26 7.56 9.60
CA ASP A 107 -9.46 6.32 10.35
C ASP A 107 -10.51 5.38 9.71
N GLY A 108 -11.12 5.80 8.60
CA GLY A 108 -12.17 5.07 7.88
C GLY A 108 -13.59 5.37 8.38
N PHE A 109 -13.76 6.27 9.35
CA PHE A 109 -15.05 6.63 9.95
C PHE A 109 -15.45 8.10 9.74
N GLY A 110 -14.72 8.83 8.88
CA GLY A 110 -15.05 10.21 8.51
C GLY A 110 -14.29 11.27 9.28
N ASP A 111 -13.38 10.86 10.17
CA ASP A 111 -12.39 11.75 10.78
C ASP A 111 -11.17 11.82 9.86
N PHE A 112 -10.74 13.05 9.55
CA PHE A 112 -9.63 13.30 8.65
C PHE A 112 -8.58 14.18 9.29
N GLN A 113 -7.31 13.81 9.14
CA GLN A 113 -6.15 14.56 9.64
C GLN A 113 -5.23 14.94 8.48
N LEU A 114 -5.03 16.24 8.25
CA LEU A 114 -3.97 16.69 7.37
C LEU A 114 -2.64 16.49 8.09
N ASN A 115 -1.64 15.97 7.38
CA ASN A 115 -0.30 15.80 7.93
C ASN A 115 0.73 16.42 6.99
N SER A 116 1.94 16.66 7.50
CA SER A 116 3.13 16.80 6.69
C SER A 116 3.92 15.49 6.75
N GLN A 117 4.57 15.13 5.65
CA GLN A 117 5.47 13.98 5.57
C GLN A 117 6.67 14.28 4.65
N PHE A 118 7.73 13.49 4.80
CA PHE A 118 8.76 13.37 3.78
C PHE A 118 8.33 12.31 2.75
N LEU A 119 8.80 12.40 1.51
CA LEU A 119 8.50 11.40 0.48
C LEU A 119 9.37 10.12 0.59
N SER A 120 10.33 10.10 1.51
CA SER A 120 11.21 8.96 1.75
C SER A 120 10.74 8.01 2.85
N ASN A 121 9.66 8.34 3.56
CA ASN A 121 9.08 7.54 4.63
C ASN A 121 7.61 7.93 4.88
N THR A 122 6.93 7.23 5.76
CA THR A 122 5.54 7.48 6.14
C THR A 122 5.41 8.10 7.54
N VAL A 123 6.42 8.82 8.01
CA VAL A 123 6.35 9.53 9.30
C VAL A 123 5.45 10.76 9.14
N LEU A 124 4.23 10.65 9.66
CA LEU A 124 3.21 11.69 9.63
C LEU A 124 3.38 12.66 10.80
N THR A 125 3.40 13.96 10.50
CA THR A 125 3.28 15.02 11.51
C THR A 125 1.94 15.74 11.32
N PRO A 126 0.98 15.59 12.25
CA PRO A 126 -0.32 16.24 12.18
C PRO A 126 -0.19 17.76 12.03
N LEU A 127 -0.95 18.31 11.08
CA LEU A 127 -1.12 19.74 10.85
C LEU A 127 -2.54 20.12 11.28
N GLY A 128 -2.64 20.84 12.40
CA GLY A 128 -3.94 21.24 12.92
C GLY A 128 -4.74 20.14 13.60
N ALA A 129 -6.02 20.45 13.85
CA ALA A 129 -6.97 19.51 14.43
C ALA A 129 -7.57 18.60 13.35
N THR A 130 -7.92 17.39 13.77
CA THR A 130 -8.76 16.47 12.99
C THR A 130 -10.11 17.11 12.69
N VAL A 131 -10.63 16.89 11.49
CA VAL A 131 -11.93 17.38 11.06
C VAL A 131 -12.83 16.22 10.63
N THR A 132 -14.10 16.28 11.02
CA THR A 132 -15.09 15.28 10.68
C THR A 132 -15.97 15.78 9.54
N TYR A 133 -16.04 15.04 8.44
CA TYR A 133 -16.97 15.32 7.34
C TYR A 133 -17.30 14.03 6.56
N GLY A 134 -17.98 14.16 5.42
CA GLY A 134 -18.17 13.04 4.51
C GLY A 134 -16.85 12.50 3.95
N PHE A 135 -16.89 11.65 2.94
CA PHE A 135 -15.66 11.10 2.39
C PHE A 135 -14.96 12.08 1.45
N GLN A 136 -13.64 12.21 1.60
CA GLN A 136 -12.81 12.99 0.68
C GLN A 136 -12.62 12.25 -0.65
N GLY A 137 -12.68 12.98 -1.76
CA GLY A 137 -12.29 12.46 -3.08
C GLY A 137 -10.78 12.42 -3.24
N ALA A 138 -10.12 13.58 -3.25
CA ALA A 138 -8.69 13.71 -3.49
C ALA A 138 -8.13 15.07 -3.03
N THR A 139 -6.83 15.27 -3.20
CA THR A 139 -6.17 16.58 -3.07
C THR A 139 -5.38 16.98 -4.32
N ALA A 140 -5.20 18.28 -4.55
CA ALA A 140 -4.37 18.79 -5.63
C ALA A 140 -3.59 20.03 -5.20
N TRP A 141 -2.27 20.07 -5.44
CA TRP A 141 -1.48 21.28 -5.22
C TRP A 141 -1.56 22.21 -6.44
N ASN A 142 -2.14 23.39 -6.28
CA ASN A 142 -2.20 24.40 -7.32
C ASN A 142 -0.96 25.31 -7.24
N THR A 143 -0.04 25.15 -8.19
CA THR A 143 1.22 25.91 -8.26
C THR A 143 1.05 27.37 -8.70
N GLN A 144 -0.14 27.77 -9.17
CA GLN A 144 -0.41 29.15 -9.58
C GLN A 144 -0.72 30.06 -8.39
N ASN A 145 -1.30 29.50 -7.33
CA ASN A 145 -1.72 30.26 -6.14
C ASN A 145 -1.19 29.68 -4.82
N ASP A 146 -0.33 28.66 -4.89
CA ASP A 146 0.29 27.98 -3.74
C ASP A 146 -0.72 27.47 -2.71
N LYS A 147 -1.84 26.91 -3.19
CA LYS A 147 -2.87 26.31 -2.33
C LYS A 147 -3.03 24.83 -2.59
N LEU A 148 -3.20 24.08 -1.50
CA LEU A 148 -3.69 22.71 -1.53
C LEU A 148 -5.21 22.73 -1.62
N TYR A 149 -5.77 22.14 -2.66
CA TYR A 149 -7.21 21.95 -2.82
C TYR A 149 -7.61 20.54 -2.36
N SER A 150 -8.82 20.40 -1.84
CA SER A 150 -9.48 19.13 -1.54
C SER A 150 -10.90 19.16 -2.06
N ILE A 151 -11.41 18.00 -2.46
CA ILE A 151 -12.77 17.83 -2.98
C ILE A 151 -13.53 16.82 -2.12
N ASP A 152 -14.77 17.13 -1.74
CA ASP A 152 -15.69 16.12 -1.19
C ASP A 152 -16.11 15.14 -2.30
N GLN A 153 -16.06 13.84 -2.01
CA GLN A 153 -16.34 12.81 -3.01
C GLN A 153 -17.79 12.81 -3.48
N ALA A 154 -18.74 13.20 -2.62
CA ALA A 154 -20.16 13.11 -2.87
C ALA A 154 -20.81 14.50 -3.00
N SER A 155 -21.97 14.53 -3.67
CA SER A 155 -22.80 15.74 -3.80
C SER A 155 -23.09 16.36 -2.42
N PRO A 156 -22.89 17.68 -2.22
CA PRO A 156 -22.80 18.73 -3.25
C PRO A 156 -21.40 18.97 -3.84
N PHE A 157 -20.45 18.06 -3.67
CA PHE A 157 -19.08 18.13 -4.21
C PHE A 157 -18.37 19.44 -3.82
N GLY A 158 -18.29 19.72 -2.53
CA GLY A 158 -17.63 20.91 -2.03
C GLY A 158 -16.12 20.90 -2.33
N LEU A 159 -15.65 21.94 -3.02
CA LEU A 159 -14.23 22.25 -3.21
C LEU A 159 -13.76 23.14 -2.07
N TYR A 160 -12.62 22.81 -1.48
CA TYR A 160 -12.05 23.53 -0.34
C TYR A 160 -10.56 23.73 -0.56
N THR A 161 -10.00 24.78 0.04
CA THR A 161 -8.56 24.91 0.25
C THR A 161 -8.19 24.39 1.63
N LEU A 162 -7.05 23.72 1.73
CA LEU A 162 -6.44 23.27 2.97
C LEU A 162 -5.23 24.15 3.28
N ASP A 163 -5.19 24.71 4.48
CA ASP A 163 -4.03 25.45 4.97
C ASP A 163 -2.96 24.47 5.46
N THR A 164 -1.79 24.52 4.85
CA THR A 164 -0.69 23.58 5.10
C THR A 164 0.13 23.88 6.37
N LEU A 165 -0.23 24.91 7.12
CA LEU A 165 0.36 25.22 8.43
C LEU A 165 -0.58 24.83 9.56
N THR A 166 -1.87 25.01 9.37
CA THR A 166 -2.89 24.90 10.42
C THR A 166 -3.88 23.76 10.20
N GLY A 167 -3.85 23.07 9.05
CA GLY A 167 -4.83 22.05 8.69
C GLY A 167 -6.23 22.58 8.38
N ALA A 168 -6.44 23.90 8.46
CA ALA A 168 -7.77 24.48 8.34
C ALA A 168 -8.34 24.29 6.93
N ARG A 169 -9.57 23.79 6.86
CA ARG A 169 -10.33 23.60 5.62
C ARG A 169 -11.25 24.78 5.37
N THR A 170 -11.07 25.47 4.25
CA THR A 170 -11.86 26.66 3.87
C THR A 170 -12.66 26.38 2.61
N PHE A 171 -13.98 26.55 2.68
CA PHE A 171 -14.87 26.34 1.54
C PHE A 171 -14.59 27.33 0.41
N VAL A 172 -14.61 26.83 -0.83
CA VAL A 172 -14.46 27.64 -2.05
C VAL A 172 -15.80 27.70 -2.78
N VAL A 173 -16.28 26.56 -3.27
CA VAL A 173 -17.48 26.45 -4.11
C VAL A 173 -17.97 25.00 -4.15
N ASN A 174 -19.25 24.79 -4.45
CA ASN A 174 -19.76 23.46 -4.78
C ASN A 174 -19.56 23.17 -6.26
N CYS A 175 -18.98 22.02 -6.58
CA CYS A 175 -18.80 21.59 -7.95
C CYS A 175 -20.13 21.10 -8.55
N THR A 176 -20.41 21.47 -9.80
CA THR A 176 -21.62 21.07 -10.54
C THR A 176 -21.25 20.52 -11.91
N GLY A 177 -22.08 19.64 -12.47
CA GLY A 177 -21.77 19.00 -13.77
C GLY A 177 -20.74 17.86 -13.68
N VAL A 178 -20.52 17.29 -12.48
CA VAL A 178 -19.69 16.09 -12.29
C VAL A 178 -20.33 14.92 -13.06
N PRO A 179 -19.60 14.24 -13.97
CA PRO A 179 -20.18 13.23 -14.87
C PRO A 179 -20.78 11.99 -14.17
N HIS A 180 -20.16 11.53 -13.09
CA HIS A 180 -20.57 10.35 -12.33
C HIS A 180 -20.84 10.66 -10.85
N ALA A 181 -21.41 9.67 -10.14
CA ALA A 181 -21.89 9.83 -8.77
C ALA A 181 -20.80 10.22 -7.76
N ASN A 182 -19.54 9.86 -8.02
CA ASN A 182 -18.43 10.10 -7.10
C ASN A 182 -17.32 10.88 -7.80
N PHE A 183 -16.93 12.02 -7.23
CA PHE A 183 -15.74 12.76 -7.63
C PHE A 183 -14.52 12.15 -6.93
N THR A 184 -13.75 11.35 -7.66
CA THR A 184 -12.74 10.47 -7.07
C THR A 184 -11.33 11.03 -7.12
N GLY A 185 -10.95 11.80 -8.14
CA GLY A 185 -9.59 12.35 -8.25
C GLY A 185 -9.56 13.80 -8.69
N LEU A 186 -8.58 14.58 -8.22
CA LEU A 186 -8.37 15.99 -8.55
C LEU A 186 -6.88 16.24 -8.78
N THR A 187 -6.50 16.98 -9.83
CA THR A 187 -5.10 17.35 -10.05
C THR A 187 -4.97 18.68 -10.78
N TRP A 188 -3.89 19.39 -10.49
CA TRP A 188 -3.53 20.61 -11.20
C TRP A 188 -2.48 20.29 -12.27
N ASP A 189 -2.77 20.64 -13.52
CA ASP A 189 -1.78 20.62 -14.60
C ASP A 189 -1.14 22.01 -14.74
N PRO A 190 0.10 22.22 -14.30
CA PRO A 190 0.76 23.53 -14.38
C PRO A 190 1.16 23.91 -15.82
N PHE A 191 1.16 22.96 -16.77
CA PHE A 191 1.53 23.23 -18.16
C PHE A 191 0.39 23.90 -18.92
N THR A 192 -0.85 23.63 -18.51
CA THR A 192 -2.07 24.20 -19.12
C THR A 192 -2.84 25.11 -18.17
N ASN A 193 -2.36 25.30 -16.93
CA ASN A 193 -3.04 26.02 -15.85
C ASN A 193 -4.51 25.58 -15.69
N THR A 194 -4.72 24.26 -15.72
CA THR A 194 -6.07 23.67 -15.70
C THR A 194 -6.18 22.69 -14.54
N MET A 195 -7.26 22.83 -13.77
CA MET A 195 -7.65 21.81 -12.79
C MET A 195 -8.43 20.72 -13.51
N TYR A 196 -7.96 19.48 -13.40
CA TYR A 196 -8.63 18.30 -13.91
C TYR A 196 -9.22 17.49 -12.76
N GLY A 197 -10.34 16.85 -13.03
CA GLY A 197 -10.96 15.88 -12.14
C GLY A 197 -11.24 14.57 -12.86
N VAL A 198 -11.48 13.52 -12.09
CA VAL A 198 -12.06 12.27 -12.56
C VAL A 198 -13.22 11.88 -11.63
N SER A 199 -14.25 11.30 -12.22
CA SER A 199 -15.41 10.78 -11.49
C SER A 199 -15.68 9.36 -11.93
N SER A 200 -16.18 8.53 -11.01
CA SER A 200 -16.43 7.12 -11.23
C SER A 200 -17.71 6.66 -10.51
N ASP A 201 -18.33 5.63 -11.04
CA ASP A 201 -19.43 4.88 -10.41
C ASP A 201 -19.10 3.39 -10.24
N ILE A 202 -17.80 3.01 -10.27
CA ILE A 202 -17.28 1.63 -10.26
C ILE A 202 -17.65 0.81 -11.52
N SER A 203 -18.44 1.37 -12.45
CA SER A 203 -18.73 0.74 -13.73
C SER A 203 -18.07 1.47 -14.90
N THR A 204 -17.95 2.79 -14.81
CA THR A 204 -17.27 3.64 -15.77
C THR A 204 -16.70 4.87 -15.08
N SER A 205 -15.72 5.50 -15.73
CA SER A 205 -15.05 6.69 -15.23
C SER A 205 -14.84 7.70 -16.36
N GLN A 206 -14.86 8.98 -16.01
CA GLN A 206 -14.66 10.06 -16.97
C GLN A 206 -13.86 11.21 -16.36
N ILE A 207 -12.89 11.72 -17.13
CA ILE A 207 -12.15 12.94 -16.82
C ILE A 207 -12.90 14.20 -17.25
N PHE A 208 -12.67 15.30 -16.54
CA PHE A 208 -13.29 16.60 -16.79
C PHE A 208 -12.36 17.74 -16.36
N THR A 209 -12.61 18.95 -16.83
CA THR A 209 -11.98 20.16 -16.27
C THR A 209 -12.85 20.77 -15.19
N VAL A 210 -12.23 21.47 -14.24
CA VAL A 210 -12.91 22.18 -13.14
C VAL A 210 -12.58 23.66 -13.22
N ASN A 211 -13.60 24.50 -13.33
CA ASN A 211 -13.44 25.93 -13.08
C ASN A 211 -13.46 26.19 -11.57
N ILE A 212 -12.28 26.35 -10.96
CA ILE A 212 -12.13 26.46 -9.50
C ILE A 212 -12.82 27.69 -8.86
N THR A 213 -13.19 28.70 -9.66
CA THR A 213 -13.90 29.89 -9.18
C THR A 213 -15.42 29.68 -9.14
N THR A 214 -15.96 28.95 -10.12
CA THR A 214 -17.42 28.77 -10.29
C THR A 214 -17.91 27.38 -9.90
N GLY A 215 -17.01 26.40 -9.75
CA GLY A 215 -17.34 25.00 -9.51
C GLY A 215 -17.85 24.26 -10.75
N VAL A 216 -17.92 24.89 -11.92
CA VAL A 216 -18.43 24.20 -13.12
C VAL A 216 -17.42 23.15 -13.60
N CYS A 217 -17.86 21.89 -13.61
CA CYS A 217 -17.15 20.76 -14.18
C CYS A 217 -17.58 20.55 -15.65
N THR A 218 -16.61 20.43 -16.56
CA THR A 218 -16.88 20.19 -17.99
C THR A 218 -16.34 18.82 -18.40
N PRO A 219 -17.21 17.82 -18.67
CA PRO A 219 -16.79 16.51 -19.14
C PRO A 219 -15.92 16.60 -20.40
N ILE A 220 -14.82 15.84 -20.42
CA ILE A 220 -13.94 15.75 -21.59
C ILE A 220 -14.34 14.51 -22.38
N GLY A 221 -14.77 14.74 -23.62
CA GLY A 221 -15.14 13.71 -24.58
C GLY A 221 -16.22 12.75 -24.09
N SER A 222 -16.15 11.51 -24.55
CA SER A 222 -17.03 10.41 -24.11
C SER A 222 -16.17 9.16 -23.91
N PRO A 223 -16.41 8.36 -22.87
CA PRO A 223 -15.57 7.19 -22.59
C PRO A 223 -15.72 6.16 -23.72
N THR A 224 -14.77 6.15 -24.66
CA THR A 224 -14.70 5.16 -25.75
C THR A 224 -14.09 3.84 -25.28
N SER A 225 -13.35 3.88 -24.18
CA SER A 225 -12.81 2.73 -23.44
C SER A 225 -13.34 2.83 -22.01
N VAL A 226 -13.93 1.76 -21.49
CA VAL A 226 -14.51 1.75 -20.14
C VAL A 226 -13.41 1.49 -19.12
N ILE A 227 -13.11 2.49 -18.29
CA ILE A 227 -12.31 2.32 -17.07
C ILE A 227 -13.28 2.31 -15.88
N PRO A 228 -13.53 1.15 -15.25
CA PRO A 228 -14.58 1.05 -14.25
C PRO A 228 -14.28 1.81 -12.95
N GLY A 229 -13.04 1.77 -12.44
CA GLY A 229 -12.72 2.32 -11.12
C GLY A 229 -11.54 3.29 -11.09
N ALA A 230 -11.56 4.37 -11.89
CA ALA A 230 -10.52 5.39 -11.78
C ALA A 230 -10.65 6.14 -10.44
N ILE A 231 -9.79 5.82 -9.47
CA ILE A 231 -9.89 6.33 -8.10
C ILE A 231 -9.19 7.67 -7.88
N MET A 232 -8.25 8.01 -8.75
CA MET A 232 -7.45 9.25 -8.67
C MET A 232 -7.15 9.74 -10.09
N VAL A 233 -6.74 10.99 -10.27
CA VAL A 233 -6.14 11.47 -11.52
C VAL A 233 -4.97 12.36 -11.17
N ASN A 234 -3.84 12.20 -11.86
CA ASN A 234 -2.60 12.90 -11.54
C ASN A 234 -1.87 13.38 -12.78
N SER A 235 -1.50 14.66 -12.80
CA SER A 235 -0.74 15.27 -13.88
C SER A 235 0.75 15.02 -13.72
N ALA A 236 1.34 14.34 -14.70
CA ALA A 236 2.77 14.12 -14.79
C ALA A 236 3.53 15.38 -15.24
N PRO A 237 4.86 15.45 -15.04
CA PRO A 237 5.71 16.34 -15.82
C PRO A 237 5.41 16.19 -17.32
N GLY A 238 5.17 17.31 -18.01
CA GLY A 238 4.73 17.32 -19.41
C GLY A 238 3.20 17.22 -19.61
N GLY A 239 2.42 17.19 -18.52
CA GLY A 239 0.96 17.37 -18.55
C GLY A 239 0.14 16.16 -19.01
N SER A 240 0.73 14.96 -19.04
CA SER A 240 -0.04 13.71 -19.23
C SER A 240 -0.82 13.38 -17.95
N LEU A 241 -2.07 12.92 -18.09
CA LEU A 241 -2.89 12.53 -16.93
C LEU A 241 -2.90 11.01 -16.77
N PHE A 242 -2.68 10.54 -15.54
CA PHE A 242 -2.69 9.13 -15.17
C PHE A 242 -3.69 8.86 -14.04
N SER A 243 -4.29 7.67 -14.04
CA SER A 243 -5.18 7.19 -12.97
C SER A 243 -4.86 5.75 -12.62
N VAL A 244 -5.17 5.37 -11.38
CA VAL A 244 -5.24 3.98 -10.94
C VAL A 244 -6.66 3.48 -11.13
N ASP A 245 -6.83 2.37 -11.84
CA ASP A 245 -8.08 1.61 -11.92
C ASP A 245 -8.09 0.52 -10.86
N ILE A 246 -8.91 0.71 -9.82
CA ILE A 246 -9.00 -0.20 -8.67
C ILE A 246 -9.83 -1.46 -8.92
N VAL A 247 -10.49 -1.56 -10.08
CA VAL A 247 -11.31 -2.73 -10.42
C VAL A 247 -10.48 -3.75 -11.19
N ASN A 248 -9.58 -3.28 -12.06
CA ASN A 248 -8.72 -4.15 -12.87
C ASN A 248 -7.24 -4.08 -12.49
N ASP A 249 -6.88 -3.33 -11.45
CA ASP A 249 -5.51 -3.12 -10.97
C ASP A 249 -4.53 -2.65 -12.06
N ASN A 250 -4.95 -1.65 -12.85
CA ASN A 250 -4.14 -1.09 -13.93
C ASN A 250 -3.81 0.38 -13.71
N LEU A 251 -2.62 0.79 -14.15
CA LEU A 251 -2.34 2.18 -14.46
C LEU A 251 -2.95 2.52 -15.82
N VAL A 252 -3.69 3.63 -15.89
CA VAL A 252 -4.28 4.13 -17.13
C VAL A 252 -3.81 5.54 -17.43
N LYS A 253 -3.70 5.87 -18.71
CA LYS A 253 -3.36 7.20 -19.23
C LYS A 253 -4.55 7.78 -19.99
N TRP A 254 -4.85 9.05 -19.76
CA TRP A 254 -5.99 9.73 -20.40
C TRP A 254 -5.55 10.67 -21.53
N ASN A 255 -6.36 10.70 -22.60
CA ASN A 255 -6.28 11.71 -23.62
C ASN A 255 -7.12 12.94 -23.21
N LYS A 256 -6.46 14.09 -23.00
CA LYS A 256 -7.10 15.34 -22.55
C LYS A 256 -8.04 15.99 -23.58
N THR A 257 -8.02 15.54 -24.83
CA THR A 257 -8.88 16.06 -25.91
C THR A 257 -10.11 15.18 -26.09
N THR A 258 -9.95 13.86 -26.08
CA THR A 258 -11.02 12.92 -26.40
C THR A 258 -11.63 12.23 -25.18
N GLY A 259 -11.01 12.33 -24.01
CA GLY A 259 -11.42 11.60 -22.81
C GLY A 259 -11.15 10.09 -22.87
N ALA A 260 -10.53 9.59 -23.95
CA ALA A 260 -10.21 8.18 -24.10
C ALA A 260 -9.08 7.75 -23.14
N ALA A 261 -9.27 6.62 -22.46
CA ALA A 261 -8.25 5.98 -21.65
C ALA A 261 -7.48 4.90 -22.45
N THR A 262 -6.19 4.82 -22.17
CA THR A 262 -5.31 3.73 -22.62
C THR A 262 -4.70 3.06 -21.39
N ILE A 263 -4.77 1.73 -21.32
CA ILE A 263 -4.09 0.96 -20.28
C ILE A 263 -2.58 1.04 -20.52
N VAL A 264 -1.84 1.44 -19.49
CA VAL A 264 -0.36 1.44 -19.50
C VAL A 264 0.14 0.04 -19.13
N GLY A 265 -0.42 -0.52 -18.07
CA GLY A 265 -0.12 -1.88 -17.62
C GLY A 265 -0.55 -2.13 -16.17
N PRO A 266 -0.34 -3.35 -15.67
CA PRO A 266 -0.78 -3.76 -14.35
C PRO A 266 0.04 -3.12 -13.24
N LEU A 267 -0.61 -2.80 -12.12
CA LEU A 267 0.03 -2.28 -10.90
C LEU A 267 0.92 -3.32 -10.20
N GLY A 268 0.67 -4.60 -10.52
CA GLY A 268 1.33 -5.75 -9.91
C GLY A 268 0.77 -6.13 -8.53
N MET A 269 -0.30 -5.47 -8.10
CA MET A 269 -0.93 -5.65 -6.80
C MET A 269 -2.33 -5.04 -6.75
N ASP A 270 -3.14 -5.55 -5.82
CA ASP A 270 -4.49 -5.09 -5.54
C ASP A 270 -4.47 -3.63 -5.06
N ALA A 271 -5.21 -2.76 -5.75
CA ALA A 271 -5.52 -1.42 -5.32
C ALA A 271 -7.01 -1.38 -4.96
N ASN A 272 -7.36 -0.95 -3.75
CA ASN A 272 -8.77 -0.85 -3.38
C ASN A 272 -9.01 0.27 -2.36
N PHE A 273 -10.26 0.72 -2.27
CA PHE A 273 -10.71 1.84 -1.44
C PHE A 273 -10.19 3.20 -1.93
N GLY A 274 -10.69 4.27 -1.31
CA GLY A 274 -10.24 5.63 -1.53
C GLY A 274 -8.73 5.77 -1.35
N GLN A 275 -8.06 6.35 -2.33
CA GLN A 275 -6.62 6.52 -2.33
C GLN A 275 -6.22 7.59 -3.32
N ASP A 276 -5.04 8.16 -3.13
CA ASP A 276 -4.55 9.25 -3.96
C ASP A 276 -3.04 9.11 -4.20
N GLY A 277 -2.55 9.91 -5.11
CA GLY A 277 -1.14 10.00 -5.45
C GLY A 277 -0.82 11.39 -5.97
N HIS A 278 0.45 11.64 -6.25
CA HIS A 278 0.89 12.89 -6.88
C HIS A 278 2.28 12.72 -7.47
N PHE A 279 2.56 13.45 -8.54
CA PHE A 279 3.92 13.54 -9.07
C PHE A 279 4.75 14.55 -8.26
N ASP A 280 5.96 14.22 -7.86
CA ASP A 280 6.90 15.26 -7.45
C ASP A 280 7.62 15.77 -8.71
N PHE A 281 7.35 17.01 -9.11
CA PHE A 281 8.00 17.60 -10.29
C PHE A 281 9.50 17.86 -10.11
N SER A 282 10.02 17.77 -8.89
CA SER A 282 11.46 17.93 -8.63
C SER A 282 12.28 16.68 -8.95
N ASP A 283 11.70 15.48 -8.84
CA ASP A 283 12.36 14.20 -9.17
C ASP A 283 11.68 13.44 -10.33
N GLY A 284 10.48 13.87 -10.74
CA GLY A 284 9.69 13.28 -11.81
C GLY A 284 8.91 12.02 -11.42
N GLN A 285 8.97 11.60 -10.15
CA GLN A 285 8.42 10.33 -9.68
C GLN A 285 6.93 10.45 -9.35
N TYR A 286 6.18 9.38 -9.63
CA TYR A 286 4.76 9.29 -9.28
C TYR A 286 4.59 8.57 -7.95
N TYR A 287 4.40 9.32 -6.87
CA TYR A 287 4.14 8.76 -5.54
C TYR A 287 2.66 8.41 -5.40
N TRP A 288 2.40 7.25 -4.78
CA TRP A 288 1.07 6.69 -4.59
C TRP A 288 0.90 6.20 -3.16
N GLY A 289 -0.11 6.73 -2.46
CA GLY A 289 -0.58 6.20 -1.19
C GLY A 289 -1.50 5.02 -1.47
N ARG A 290 -0.92 3.84 -1.69
CA ARG A 290 -1.67 2.63 -1.97
C ARG A 290 -2.47 2.23 -0.75
N VAL A 291 -3.75 1.99 -0.96
CA VAL A 291 -4.66 1.37 -0.01
C VAL A 291 -5.14 0.04 -0.59
N ALA A 292 -5.20 -0.97 0.27
CA ALA A 292 -5.88 -2.23 0.04
C ALA A 292 -6.27 -2.84 1.39
N ALA A 293 -6.99 -3.96 1.36
CA ALA A 293 -7.38 -4.64 2.59
C ALA A 293 -6.16 -5.09 3.40
N GLY A 294 -5.95 -4.50 4.57
CA GLY A 294 -4.81 -4.82 5.43
C GLY A 294 -3.54 -4.06 5.11
N VAL A 295 -3.53 -3.16 4.13
CA VAL A 295 -2.29 -2.59 3.57
C VAL A 295 -2.44 -1.12 3.23
N ASN A 296 -1.57 -0.29 3.81
CA ASN A 296 -1.41 1.13 3.47
C ASN A 296 0.08 1.39 3.22
N GLU A 297 0.44 1.78 2.00
CA GLU A 297 1.84 1.88 1.57
C GLU A 297 2.08 3.17 0.80
N LEU A 298 3.22 3.81 1.04
CA LEU A 298 3.76 4.78 0.10
C LEU A 298 4.57 4.01 -0.95
N ARG A 299 4.25 4.23 -2.22
CA ARG A 299 4.87 3.56 -3.36
C ARG A 299 5.25 4.57 -4.44
N VAL A 300 6.11 4.15 -5.36
CA VAL A 300 6.37 4.86 -6.61
C VAL A 300 5.88 4.01 -7.77
N ILE A 301 5.05 4.60 -8.64
CA ILE A 301 4.54 3.96 -9.86
C ILE A 301 5.48 4.25 -11.04
N ASP A 302 5.82 3.21 -11.79
CA ASP A 302 6.47 3.30 -13.09
C ASP A 302 5.42 3.58 -14.18
N THR A 303 5.42 4.80 -14.71
CA THR A 303 4.47 5.22 -15.75
C THR A 303 4.70 4.61 -17.14
N THR A 304 5.75 3.83 -17.33
CA THR A 304 6.03 3.15 -18.60
C THR A 304 5.32 1.81 -18.72
N ASN A 305 5.12 1.11 -17.60
CA ASN A 305 4.59 -0.25 -17.57
C ASN A 305 3.52 -0.50 -16.48
N GLY A 306 3.27 0.48 -15.61
CA GLY A 306 2.26 0.42 -14.54
C GLY A 306 2.73 -0.20 -13.23
N SER A 307 3.87 -0.90 -13.18
CA SER A 307 4.37 -1.54 -11.95
C SER A 307 4.74 -0.52 -10.86
N SER A 308 4.90 -0.97 -9.61
CA SER A 308 5.26 -0.07 -8.52
C SER A 308 6.27 -0.65 -7.52
N SER A 309 7.12 0.20 -6.97
CA SER A 309 8.08 -0.13 -5.90
C SER A 309 7.65 0.45 -4.56
N LEU A 310 7.81 -0.33 -3.49
CA LEU A 310 7.54 0.11 -2.11
C LEU A 310 8.56 1.18 -1.69
N VAL A 311 8.08 2.26 -1.08
CA VAL A 311 8.90 3.22 -0.34
C VAL A 311 8.84 2.87 1.14
N ASP A 312 7.65 2.90 1.74
CA ASP A 312 7.43 2.65 3.16
C ASP A 312 5.95 2.33 3.46
N VAL A 313 5.60 1.94 4.69
CA VAL A 313 4.27 1.49 5.11
C VAL A 313 3.64 2.50 6.07
N TYR A 314 2.41 2.94 5.81
CA TYR A 314 1.71 3.89 6.67
C TYR A 314 1.26 3.27 7.99
N PRO A 315 1.33 4.00 9.12
CA PRO A 315 0.86 3.53 10.41
C PRO A 315 -0.66 3.64 10.50
N GLY A 316 -1.36 2.62 9.99
CA GLY A 316 -2.78 2.37 10.30
C GLY A 316 -3.82 3.21 9.59
N ASP A 317 -3.62 4.50 9.35
CA ASP A 317 -4.66 5.30 8.71
C ASP A 317 -4.66 5.18 7.19
N GLN A 318 -5.84 5.36 6.58
CA GLN A 318 -6.02 5.36 5.14
C GLN A 318 -5.54 6.68 4.58
N VAL A 319 -4.74 6.66 3.51
CA VAL A 319 -4.32 7.88 2.82
C VAL A 319 -5.30 8.15 1.68
N THR A 320 -6.13 9.19 1.82
CA THR A 320 -7.17 9.58 0.85
C THR A 320 -6.82 10.81 0.04
N GLY A 321 -5.69 11.46 0.35
CA GLY A 321 -5.15 12.58 -0.39
C GLY A 321 -3.63 12.59 -0.29
N ILE A 322 -2.93 12.92 -1.37
CA ILE A 322 -1.50 13.28 -1.34
C ILE A 322 -1.32 14.55 -2.18
N GLY A 323 -1.06 15.69 -1.52
CA GLY A 323 -0.64 16.90 -2.22
C GLY A 323 0.86 17.09 -2.11
N ILE A 324 1.60 17.20 -3.22
CA ILE A 324 3.03 17.54 -3.18
C ILE A 324 3.19 18.97 -3.67
N MET A 325 3.57 19.86 -2.75
CA MET A 325 3.99 21.22 -3.11
C MET A 325 5.15 21.10 -4.07
N SER A 326 5.04 21.60 -5.29
CA SER A 326 6.18 21.59 -6.22
C SER A 326 7.24 22.58 -5.72
N ALA A 327 8.52 22.17 -5.69
CA ALA A 327 9.59 23.15 -5.55
C ALA A 327 9.46 24.16 -6.71
N PRO A 328 9.84 25.44 -6.55
CA PRO A 328 9.90 26.37 -7.67
C PRO A 328 10.70 25.68 -8.79
N LEU A 329 10.09 25.59 -9.98
CA LEU A 329 10.70 24.91 -11.12
C LEU A 329 12.12 25.45 -11.28
N ILE A 330 13.13 24.63 -10.99
CA ILE A 330 14.45 24.89 -11.53
C ILE A 330 14.23 24.73 -13.04
N PRO A 331 14.40 25.79 -13.86
CA PRO A 331 14.30 25.62 -15.29
C PRO A 331 15.25 24.50 -15.66
N CYS A 332 14.73 23.43 -16.26
CA CYS A 332 15.59 22.38 -16.78
C CYS A 332 16.52 23.04 -17.79
N SER A 333 17.73 23.36 -17.36
CA SER A 333 18.73 24.00 -18.19
C SER A 333 19.28 22.94 -19.12
N GLY A 334 18.70 22.88 -20.32
CA GLY A 334 19.36 22.42 -21.53
C GLY A 334 19.43 20.90 -21.73
N THR A 335 18.58 20.41 -22.60
CA THR A 335 19.04 20.04 -23.94
C THR A 335 17.99 20.50 -24.96
N PRO A 336 18.34 21.29 -25.99
CA PRO A 336 17.47 21.48 -27.14
C PRO A 336 17.22 20.13 -27.80
N ASP A 337 15.97 19.83 -28.12
CA ASP A 337 15.60 18.77 -29.04
C ASP A 337 16.42 18.92 -30.34
N PRO A 338 17.29 17.96 -30.71
CA PRO A 338 18.03 18.01 -31.96
C PRO A 338 17.08 17.65 -33.11
N GLY A 339 16.13 18.53 -33.41
CA GLY A 339 15.08 18.19 -34.36
C GLY A 339 14.30 19.34 -34.99
N ASN A 340 14.36 20.57 -34.47
CA ASN A 340 13.49 21.64 -35.00
C ASN A 340 14.25 22.94 -35.28
N THR A 341 15.06 22.94 -36.35
CA THR A 341 15.52 24.18 -36.99
C THR A 341 14.38 24.74 -37.85
N VAL A 342 13.57 25.64 -37.28
CA VAL A 342 12.78 26.56 -38.11
C VAL A 342 13.66 27.79 -38.33
N SER A 343 14.22 27.90 -39.54
CA SER A 343 14.91 29.09 -40.01
C SER A 343 13.91 30.23 -40.21
N SER A 344 14.02 31.30 -39.43
CA SER A 344 13.41 32.59 -39.77
C SER A 344 14.47 33.48 -40.43
N GLU A 345 14.46 33.55 -41.76
CA GLU A 345 15.08 34.66 -42.48
C GLU A 345 14.21 35.90 -42.33
N ALA A 346 14.87 37.01 -42.04
CA ALA A 346 14.29 38.33 -41.89
C ALA A 346 14.10 39.00 -43.26
N THR A 347 12.91 39.56 -43.46
CA THR A 347 12.67 40.81 -44.19
C THR A 347 11.64 41.60 -43.43
#